data_AF-A0A662PDK3-F1
#
_entry.id   AF-A0A662PDK3-F1
#
_cell.length_a   1.000
_cell.length_b   1.000
_cell.length_c   1.000
_cell.angle_alpha   90.00
_cell.angle_beta   90.00
_cell.angle_gamma   90.00
#
_symmetry.space_group_name_H-M   'P 1'
#
loop_
_entity.id
_entity.type
_entity.pdbx_description
1 polymer ?
#
loop_
_entity_poly.entity_id
_entity_poly.type
_entity_poly.pdbx_seq_one_letter_code
_entity_poly.pdbx_strand_id
1 'polypeptide(L)'
;ISPRVEEELREMGFEVNRISALDRYHTAADVARKLWGPQETVVITNGDDIGYALIAQRWALELESPILLAREEELPEATENVLKYYIKPRKVILVGKFSKEVISSIKGLGIKVETKKVGERIPPREMEEERRFSMEFFRKIVYPSSLVISFLLGALVYKHHYRIREVLKPKIRIPMLVLTSDERRIVEEIIRSGGEIKQEEISQRTGFSRSKVSRIISELEERGVITRERVGKTYILRLARELVEG
;
A
#
# COMPACT_ATOMS: atom_id res chain seq x y z
N ILE A 1 36.23 31.14 -19.52
CA ILE A 1 36.04 30.28 -20.71
C ILE A 1 35.70 31.20 -21.88
N SER A 2 36.37 31.07 -23.03
CA SER A 2 36.09 31.90 -24.22
C SER A 2 34.92 31.31 -25.03
N PRO A 3 34.23 32.11 -25.87
CA PRO A 3 33.18 31.59 -26.76
C PRO A 3 33.68 30.50 -27.71
N ARG A 4 34.94 30.62 -28.16
CA ARG A 4 35.60 29.63 -29.03
C ARG A 4 35.61 28.23 -28.41
N VAL A 5 35.89 28.12 -27.11
CA VAL A 5 35.88 26.81 -26.43
C VAL A 5 34.48 26.20 -26.40
N GLU A 6 33.42 27.00 -26.31
CA GLU A 6 32.06 26.47 -26.40
C GLU A 6 31.70 25.98 -27.79
N GLU A 7 32.12 26.70 -28.82
CA GLU A 7 31.88 26.34 -30.21
C GLU A 7 32.59 25.03 -30.55
N GLU A 8 33.86 24.89 -30.17
CA GLU A 8 34.63 23.65 -30.30
C GLU A 8 33.92 22.47 -29.63
N LEU A 9 33.36 22.65 -28.43
CA LEU A 9 32.58 21.60 -27.75
C LEU A 9 31.26 21.26 -28.47
N ARG A 10 30.57 22.26 -29.05
CA ARG A 10 29.34 22.03 -29.83
C ARG A 10 29.63 21.30 -31.14
N GLU A 11 30.73 21.64 -31.83
CA GLU A 11 31.17 20.96 -33.06
C GLU A 11 31.54 19.49 -32.80
N MET A 12 32.07 19.18 -31.61
CA MET A 12 32.30 17.79 -31.16
C MET A 12 30.99 17.03 -30.85
N GLY A 13 29.83 17.67 -30.95
CA GLY A 13 28.51 17.06 -30.72
C GLY A 13 28.01 17.11 -29.28
N PHE A 14 28.64 17.88 -28.38
CA PHE A 14 28.15 18.03 -27.01
C PHE A 14 27.08 19.12 -26.90
N GLU A 15 26.12 18.92 -26.00
CA GLU A 15 25.22 19.99 -25.55
C GLU A 15 25.98 20.92 -24.59
N VAL A 16 26.09 22.21 -24.92
CA VAL A 16 26.89 23.17 -24.15
C VAL A 16 26.01 24.24 -23.53
N ASN A 17 25.86 24.18 -22.21
CA ASN A 17 25.13 25.14 -21.39
C ASN A 17 26.08 25.91 -20.46
N ARG A 18 26.38 27.18 -20.76
CA ARG A 18 27.17 28.05 -19.87
C ARG A 18 26.29 28.58 -18.72
N ILE A 19 26.81 28.48 -17.50
CA ILE A 19 26.29 29.20 -16.33
C ILE A 19 27.39 30.16 -15.86
N SER A 20 27.15 31.44 -16.01
CA SER A 20 28.06 32.51 -15.58
C SER A 20 27.29 33.80 -15.35
N ALA A 21 27.72 34.57 -14.37
CA ALA A 21 27.16 35.88 -14.08
C ALA A 21 28.27 36.92 -13.84
N LEU A 22 27.89 38.09 -13.31
CA LEU A 22 28.76 39.26 -13.12
C LEU A 22 30.02 38.95 -12.29
N ASP A 23 29.86 38.13 -11.26
CA ASP A 23 30.95 37.71 -10.38
C ASP A 23 30.75 36.26 -9.90
N ARG A 24 31.68 35.81 -9.04
CA ARG A 24 31.65 34.46 -8.47
C ARG A 24 30.44 34.21 -7.58
N TYR A 25 29.91 35.22 -6.89
CA TYR A 25 28.78 35.09 -5.97
C TYR A 25 27.48 34.91 -6.76
N HIS A 26 27.28 35.74 -7.78
CA HIS A 26 26.16 35.60 -8.72
C HIS A 26 26.26 34.30 -9.51
N THR A 27 27.46 33.89 -9.92
CA THR A 27 27.63 32.61 -10.63
C THR A 27 27.27 31.43 -9.74
N ALA A 28 27.72 31.41 -8.48
CA ALA A 28 27.34 30.38 -7.51
C ALA A 28 25.84 30.37 -7.24
N ALA A 29 25.22 31.55 -7.11
CA ALA A 29 23.78 31.71 -6.98
C ALA A 29 23.02 31.15 -8.20
N ASP A 30 23.48 31.43 -9.42
CA ASP A 30 22.87 30.91 -10.65
C ASP A 30 23.01 29.40 -10.79
N VAL A 31 24.16 28.86 -10.42
CA VAL A 31 24.38 27.41 -10.37
C VAL A 31 23.40 26.78 -9.38
N ALA A 32 23.25 27.35 -8.18
CA ALA A 32 22.28 26.87 -7.20
C ALA A 32 20.84 26.93 -7.76
N ARG A 33 20.43 28.04 -8.37
CA ARG A 33 19.07 28.19 -8.94
C ARG A 33 18.78 27.23 -10.08
N LYS A 34 19.76 26.96 -10.96
CA LYS A 34 19.56 26.14 -12.16
C LYS A 34 19.61 24.64 -11.86
N LEU A 35 20.50 24.22 -10.96
CA LEU A 35 20.77 22.80 -10.73
C LEU A 35 20.11 22.25 -9.47
N TRP A 36 19.60 23.11 -8.59
CA TRP A 36 19.06 22.69 -7.30
C TRP A 36 17.65 23.23 -7.07
N GLY A 37 16.80 22.39 -6.48
CA GLY A 37 15.52 22.81 -5.89
C GLY A 37 15.66 23.13 -4.39
N PRO A 38 14.54 23.26 -3.66
CA PRO A 38 14.57 23.43 -2.21
C PRO A 38 15.43 22.38 -1.51
N GLN A 39 16.26 22.81 -0.55
CA GLN A 39 17.17 21.94 0.20
C GLN A 39 16.99 22.17 1.70
N GLU A 40 17.10 21.12 2.51
CA GLU A 40 17.06 21.26 3.97
C GLU A 40 18.28 22.00 4.50
N THR A 41 19.46 21.72 3.92
CA THR A 41 20.74 22.30 4.30
C THR A 41 21.46 22.91 3.09
N VAL A 42 22.13 24.05 3.29
CA VAL A 42 23.02 24.69 2.30
C VAL A 42 24.42 24.87 2.89
N VAL A 43 25.46 24.67 2.07
CA VAL A 43 26.83 24.98 2.44
C VAL A 43 27.20 26.35 1.90
N ILE A 44 27.74 27.22 2.76
CA ILE A 44 28.25 28.54 2.39
C ILE A 44 29.73 28.61 2.75
N THR A 45 30.54 29.11 1.82
CA THR A 45 31.98 29.31 2.03
C THR A 45 32.45 30.68 1.59
N ASN A 46 33.63 31.09 2.06
CA ASN A 46 34.19 32.38 1.72
C ASN A 46 34.64 32.35 0.25
N GLY A 47 34.02 33.20 -0.58
CA GLY A 47 34.32 33.27 -2.01
C GLY A 47 35.70 33.82 -2.32
N ASP A 48 36.36 34.51 -1.38
CA ASP A 48 37.69 35.10 -1.56
C ASP A 48 38.83 34.16 -1.13
N ASP A 49 38.53 33.04 -0.45
CA ASP A 49 39.51 32.05 0.04
C ASP A 49 39.25 30.65 -0.55
N ILE A 50 40.12 30.25 -1.49
CA ILE A 50 40.04 28.96 -2.19
C ILE A 50 40.22 27.78 -1.23
N GLY A 51 41.00 27.93 -0.15
CA GLY A 51 41.24 26.87 0.83
C GLY A 51 39.95 26.44 1.53
N TYR A 52 39.09 27.40 1.89
CA TYR A 52 37.78 27.08 2.45
C TYR A 52 36.83 26.45 1.44
N ALA A 53 36.89 26.87 0.17
CA ALA A 53 36.06 26.29 -0.89
C ALA A 53 36.33 24.79 -1.11
N LEU A 54 37.59 24.35 -1.05
CA LEU A 54 37.95 22.93 -1.16
C LEU A 54 37.36 22.09 -0.01
N ILE A 55 37.37 22.63 1.20
CA ILE A 55 36.81 21.96 2.37
C ILE A 55 35.28 21.92 2.28
N ALA A 56 34.68 23.04 1.87
CA ALA A 56 33.24 23.15 1.65
C ALA A 56 32.74 22.16 0.61
N GLN A 57 33.54 21.86 -0.43
CA GLN A 57 33.20 20.87 -1.44
C GLN A 57 32.89 19.49 -0.84
N ARG A 58 33.68 19.04 0.14
CA ARG A 58 33.43 17.77 0.80
C ARG A 58 32.12 17.79 1.60
N TRP A 59 31.86 18.88 2.33
CA TRP A 59 30.58 19.05 3.05
C TRP A 59 29.38 19.05 2.10
N ALA A 60 29.49 19.75 0.97
CA ALA A 60 28.44 19.84 -0.03
C ALA A 60 28.16 18.50 -0.71
N LEU A 61 29.21 17.71 -0.99
CA LEU A 61 29.07 16.37 -1.56
C LEU A 61 28.35 15.42 -0.60
N GLU A 62 28.79 15.34 0.65
CA GLU A 62 28.20 14.44 1.66
C GLU A 62 26.74 14.80 2.00
N LEU A 63 26.41 16.09 1.93
CA LEU A 63 25.06 16.60 2.21
C LEU A 63 24.17 16.64 0.98
N GLU A 64 24.70 16.34 -0.22
CA GLU A 64 24.03 16.54 -1.51
C GLU A 64 23.39 17.94 -1.58
N SER A 65 24.21 18.97 -1.43
CA SER A 65 23.75 20.34 -1.23
C SER A 65 24.55 21.33 -2.08
N PRO A 66 23.95 22.45 -2.55
CA PRO A 66 24.68 23.46 -3.28
C PRO A 66 25.71 24.18 -2.38
N ILE A 67 26.77 24.66 -3.03
CA ILE A 67 27.71 25.61 -2.43
C ILE A 67 27.32 27.01 -2.87
N LEU A 68 27.04 27.88 -1.91
CA LEU A 68 26.96 29.32 -2.14
C LEU A 68 28.21 30.01 -1.60
N LEU A 69 28.47 31.21 -2.11
CA LEU A 69 29.61 32.02 -1.70
C LEU A 69 29.14 33.24 -0.91
N ALA A 70 29.91 33.61 0.11
CA ALA A 70 29.76 34.87 0.81
C ALA A 70 31.15 35.49 1.07
N ARG A 71 31.21 36.73 1.53
CA ARG A 71 32.45 37.36 2.00
C ARG A 71 32.55 37.20 3.51
N GLU A 72 33.74 37.43 4.07
CA GLU A 72 33.93 37.41 5.52
C GLU A 72 33.02 38.44 6.20
N GLU A 73 32.93 39.65 5.66
CA GLU A 73 32.22 40.79 6.27
C GLU A 73 30.87 41.12 5.61
N GLU A 74 30.49 40.40 4.55
CA GLU A 74 29.29 40.71 3.76
C GLU A 74 28.60 39.45 3.26
N LEU A 75 27.27 39.40 3.38
CA LEU A 75 26.42 38.44 2.70
C LEU A 75 25.95 39.06 1.37
N PRO A 76 26.46 38.64 0.21
CA PRO A 76 26.06 39.23 -1.05
C PRO A 76 24.57 39.03 -1.32
N GLU A 77 23.93 40.03 -1.91
CA GLU A 77 22.49 40.01 -2.22
C GLU A 77 22.10 38.77 -3.05
N ALA A 78 22.97 38.37 -4.00
CA ALA A 78 22.76 37.17 -4.80
C ALA A 78 22.61 35.90 -3.94
N THR A 79 23.43 35.75 -2.90
CA THR A 79 23.39 34.61 -1.98
C THR A 79 22.18 34.71 -1.06
N GLU A 80 21.89 35.89 -0.51
CA GLU A 80 20.71 36.12 0.32
C GLU A 80 19.41 35.78 -0.42
N ASN A 81 19.27 36.25 -1.67
CA ASN A 81 18.11 36.01 -2.50
C ASN A 81 17.90 34.51 -2.77
N VAL A 82 18.98 33.76 -3.02
CA VAL A 82 18.89 32.30 -3.18
C VAL A 82 18.42 31.61 -1.91
N LEU A 83 18.94 32.00 -0.74
CA LEU A 83 18.50 31.45 0.54
C LEU A 83 17.02 31.75 0.80
N LYS A 84 16.57 32.97 0.54
CA LYS A 84 15.23 33.44 0.90
C LYS A 84 14.12 32.95 -0.04
N TYR A 85 14.39 32.95 -1.34
CA TYR A 85 13.33 32.77 -2.34
C TYR A 85 13.39 31.43 -3.07
N TYR A 86 14.56 30.81 -3.20
CA TYR A 86 14.75 29.64 -4.05
C TYR A 86 14.98 28.36 -3.24
N ILE A 87 16.06 28.32 -2.45
CA ILE A 87 16.45 27.10 -1.74
C ILE A 87 15.69 26.94 -0.42
N LYS A 88 15.44 28.05 0.29
CA LYS A 88 14.69 28.10 1.57
C LYS A 88 15.16 27.06 2.60
N PRO A 89 16.47 27.00 2.92
CA PRO A 89 16.98 25.98 3.81
C PRO A 89 16.60 26.23 5.25
N ARG A 90 16.46 25.16 6.03
CA ARG A 90 16.32 25.26 7.49
C ARG A 90 17.67 25.49 8.16
N LYS A 91 18.74 25.01 7.54
CA LYS A 91 20.10 25.07 8.08
C LYS A 91 21.12 25.53 7.04
N VAL A 92 22.05 26.35 7.48
CA VAL A 92 23.25 26.73 6.73
C VAL A 92 24.49 26.26 7.48
N ILE A 93 25.40 25.62 6.75
CA ILE A 93 26.74 25.28 7.22
C ILE A 93 27.72 26.30 6.65
N LEU A 94 28.34 27.06 7.53
CA LEU A 94 29.42 27.99 7.18
C LEU A 94 30.77 27.30 7.28
N VAL A 95 31.51 27.28 6.18
CA VAL A 95 32.88 26.77 6.12
C VAL A 95 33.82 27.93 5.83
N GLY A 96 34.55 28.35 6.86
CA GLY A 96 35.48 29.48 6.80
C GLY A 96 35.25 30.51 7.90
N LYS A 97 35.91 31.66 7.74
CA LYS A 97 35.74 32.82 8.62
C LYS A 97 34.66 33.74 8.09
N PHE A 98 33.78 34.14 9.00
CA PHE A 98 32.67 35.06 8.75
C PHE A 98 32.46 35.93 9.99
N SER A 99 32.12 37.18 9.75
CA SER A 99 31.81 38.16 10.78
C SER A 99 30.50 37.81 11.49
N LYS A 100 30.29 38.42 12.66
CA LYS A 100 29.07 38.20 13.44
C LYS A 100 27.86 38.77 12.70
N GLU A 101 28.08 39.80 11.91
CA GLU A 101 27.12 40.50 11.08
C GLU A 101 26.58 39.54 10.02
N VAL A 102 27.46 38.87 9.25
CA VAL A 102 27.05 37.85 8.26
C VAL A 102 26.25 36.73 8.91
N ILE A 103 26.72 36.20 10.04
CA ILE A 103 26.02 35.13 10.77
C ILE A 103 24.65 35.60 11.25
N SER A 104 24.55 36.85 11.71
CA SER A 104 23.30 37.45 12.21
C SER A 104 22.32 37.71 11.07
N SER A 105 22.79 38.16 9.90
CA SER A 105 21.97 38.32 8.70
C SER A 105 21.32 37.00 8.29
N ILE A 106 22.11 35.91 8.22
CA ILE A 106 21.57 34.58 7.88
C ILE A 106 20.56 34.10 8.92
N LYS A 107 20.85 34.30 10.22
CA LYS A 107 19.89 33.96 11.30
C LYS A 107 18.62 34.80 11.23
N GLY A 108 18.72 36.06 10.84
CA GLY A 108 17.59 36.97 10.64
C GLY A 108 16.60 36.50 9.57
N LEU A 109 17.04 35.64 8.65
CA LEU A 109 16.17 34.95 7.68
C LEU A 109 15.41 33.75 8.29
N GLY A 110 15.58 33.46 9.59
CA GLY A 110 14.98 32.31 10.27
C GLY A 110 15.75 31.00 10.05
N ILE A 111 17.01 31.07 9.58
CA ILE A 111 17.82 29.91 9.21
C ILE A 111 18.79 29.56 10.36
N LYS A 112 18.89 28.28 10.72
CA LYS A 112 19.87 27.81 11.71
C LYS A 112 21.27 27.85 11.10
N VAL A 113 22.25 28.41 11.81
CA VAL A 113 23.63 28.53 11.32
C VAL A 113 24.57 27.68 12.17
N GLU A 114 25.39 26.85 11.50
CA GLU A 114 26.50 26.10 12.10
C GLU A 114 27.80 26.42 11.38
N THR A 115 28.83 26.84 12.12
CA THR A 115 30.18 27.04 11.56
C THR A 115 31.00 25.77 11.75
N LYS A 116 31.69 25.31 10.70
CA LYS A 116 32.57 24.14 10.74
C LYS A 116 34.02 24.54 10.49
N LYS A 117 34.92 23.97 11.30
CA LYS A 117 36.37 24.14 11.15
C LYS A 117 36.95 23.09 10.21
N VAL A 118 38.14 23.41 9.72
CA VAL A 118 38.97 22.49 8.95
C VAL A 118 39.26 21.23 9.78
N GLY A 119 38.99 20.05 9.22
CA GLY A 119 39.28 18.75 9.85
C GLY A 119 38.17 18.16 10.73
N GLU A 120 37.01 18.83 10.86
CA GLU A 120 35.87 18.25 11.55
C GLU A 120 35.28 17.04 10.79
N ARG A 121 34.80 16.03 11.53
CA ARG A 121 34.10 14.89 10.94
C ARG A 121 32.74 15.35 10.43
N ILE A 122 32.44 15.00 9.18
CA ILE A 122 31.13 15.22 8.57
C ILE A 122 30.19 14.15 9.11
N PRO A 123 29.11 14.51 9.84
CA PRO A 123 28.14 13.53 10.28
C PRO A 123 27.48 12.90 9.04
N PRO A 124 27.14 11.60 9.08
CA PRO A 124 26.32 10.99 8.04
C PRO A 124 25.02 11.78 7.87
N ARG A 125 24.50 11.82 6.64
CA ARG A 125 23.26 12.54 6.32
C ARG A 125 22.13 12.12 7.27
N GLU A 126 21.41 13.08 7.84
CA GLU A 126 20.23 12.84 8.72
C GLU A 126 19.18 11.94 8.05
N MET A 127 19.13 11.93 6.71
CA MET A 127 18.29 11.04 5.91
C MET A 127 18.59 9.54 6.15
N GLU A 128 19.81 9.16 6.52
CA GLU A 128 20.11 7.78 6.98
C GLU A 128 19.51 7.50 8.35
N GLU A 129 19.47 8.49 9.26
CA GLU A 129 18.86 8.35 10.58
C GLU A 129 17.33 8.32 10.50
N GLU A 130 16.71 9.19 9.70
CA GLU A 130 15.28 9.15 9.42
C GLU A 130 14.87 7.85 8.72
N ARG A 131 15.67 7.37 7.77
CA ARG A 131 15.43 6.08 7.11
C ARG A 131 15.58 4.92 8.09
N ARG A 132 16.57 4.97 9.01
CA ARG A 132 16.70 4.00 10.11
C ARG A 132 15.51 4.06 11.06
N PHE A 133 15.07 5.25 11.46
CA PHE A 133 13.92 5.46 12.34
C PHE A 133 12.62 4.96 11.71
N SER A 134 12.37 5.32 10.45
CA SER A 134 11.23 4.83 9.66
C SER A 134 11.27 3.31 9.56
N MET A 135 12.41 2.71 9.20
CA MET A 135 12.56 1.26 9.14
C MET A 135 12.33 0.59 10.49
N GLU A 136 12.81 1.17 11.60
CA GLU A 136 12.52 0.68 12.95
C GLU A 136 11.04 0.78 13.30
N PHE A 137 10.39 1.90 12.97
CA PHE A 137 8.96 2.13 13.17
C PHE A 137 8.15 1.08 12.41
N PHE A 138 8.44 0.89 11.12
CA PHE A 138 7.80 -0.13 10.29
C PHE A 138 8.00 -1.52 10.89
N ARG A 139 9.23 -1.89 11.29
CA ARG A 139 9.55 -3.20 11.88
C ARG A 139 8.84 -3.44 13.21
N LYS A 140 8.81 -2.44 14.10
CA LYS A 140 8.28 -2.58 15.46
C LYS A 140 6.76 -2.44 15.53
N ILE A 141 6.14 -1.68 14.63
CA ILE A 141 4.72 -1.31 14.72
C ILE A 141 3.91 -1.86 13.55
N VAL A 142 4.34 -1.60 12.30
CA VAL A 142 3.55 -1.93 11.11
C VAL A 142 3.56 -3.43 10.79
N TYR A 143 4.72 -4.08 10.87
CA TYR A 143 4.84 -5.53 10.63
C TYR A 143 4.03 -6.41 11.61
N PRO A 144 4.06 -6.19 12.93
CA PRO A 144 3.23 -6.99 13.83
C PRO A 144 1.73 -6.68 13.69
N SER A 145 1.35 -5.44 13.37
CA SER A 145 -0.07 -5.09 13.17
C SER A 145 -0.64 -5.61 11.84
N SER A 146 0.18 -5.76 10.79
CA SER A 146 -0.27 -6.31 9.51
C SER A 146 -0.74 -7.77 9.61
N LEU A 147 -0.15 -8.57 10.49
CA LEU A 147 -0.62 -9.94 10.78
C LEU A 147 -2.01 -9.94 11.39
N VAL A 148 -2.26 -9.02 12.34
CA VAL A 148 -3.57 -8.86 12.98
C VAL A 148 -4.62 -8.39 11.97
N ILE A 149 -4.28 -7.38 11.14
CA ILE A 149 -5.18 -6.87 10.09
C ILE A 149 -5.48 -7.96 9.07
N SER A 150 -4.47 -8.72 8.63
CA SER A 150 -4.64 -9.82 7.67
C SER A 150 -5.51 -10.94 8.24
N PHE A 151 -5.32 -11.29 9.51
CA PHE A 151 -6.14 -12.28 10.20
C PHE A 151 -7.60 -11.81 10.31
N LEU A 152 -7.84 -10.55 10.71
CA LEU A 152 -9.19 -9.99 10.82
C LEU A 152 -9.89 -9.92 9.45
N LEU A 153 -9.18 -9.50 8.40
CA LEU A 153 -9.71 -9.44 7.04
C LEU A 153 -10.02 -10.85 6.52
N GLY A 154 -9.13 -11.81 6.76
CA GLY A 154 -9.34 -13.23 6.43
C GLY A 154 -10.55 -13.80 7.16
N ALA A 155 -10.70 -13.53 8.45
CA ALA A 155 -11.87 -13.95 9.23
C ALA A 155 -13.17 -13.32 8.72
N LEU A 156 -13.14 -12.05 8.31
CA LEU A 156 -14.27 -11.35 7.72
C LEU A 156 -14.68 -11.97 6.37
N VAL A 157 -13.71 -12.21 5.48
CA VAL A 157 -13.93 -12.86 4.18
C VAL A 157 -14.46 -14.28 4.39
N TYR A 158 -13.88 -15.06 5.31
CA TYR A 158 -14.35 -16.39 5.64
C TYR A 158 -15.80 -16.37 6.14
N LYS A 159 -16.13 -15.49 7.09
CA LYS A 159 -17.48 -15.32 7.62
C LYS A 159 -18.47 -14.94 6.51
N HIS A 160 -18.07 -14.02 5.62
CA HIS A 160 -18.89 -13.60 4.49
C HIS A 160 -19.12 -14.76 3.52
N HIS A 161 -18.05 -15.50 3.16
CA HIS A 161 -18.14 -16.63 2.26
C HIS A 161 -18.95 -17.80 2.85
N TYR A 162 -18.81 -18.07 4.14
CA TYR A 162 -19.61 -19.06 4.87
C TYR A 162 -21.10 -18.70 4.85
N ARG A 163 -21.44 -17.43 5.16
CA ARG A 163 -22.84 -16.95 5.11
C ARG A 163 -23.45 -17.09 3.72
N ILE A 164 -22.70 -16.74 2.66
CA ILE A 164 -23.16 -16.91 1.27
C ILE A 164 -23.42 -18.38 0.97
N ARG A 165 -22.51 -19.29 1.34
CA ARG A 165 -22.69 -20.73 1.15
C ARG A 165 -23.90 -21.30 1.89
N GLU A 166 -24.19 -20.81 3.09
CA GLU A 166 -25.32 -21.27 3.88
C GLU A 166 -26.66 -20.84 3.26
N VAL A 167 -26.73 -19.61 2.74
CA VAL A 167 -27.91 -19.08 2.03
C VAL A 167 -28.10 -19.72 0.65
N LEU A 168 -27.00 -20.07 -0.04
CA LEU A 168 -27.02 -20.64 -1.39
C LEU A 168 -27.08 -22.18 -1.43
N LYS A 169 -27.26 -22.89 -0.30
CA LYS A 169 -27.47 -24.35 -0.34
C LYS A 169 -28.66 -24.66 -1.27
N PRO A 170 -28.45 -25.25 -2.46
CA PRO A 170 -29.54 -25.47 -3.38
C PRO A 170 -30.44 -26.55 -2.78
N LYS A 171 -31.69 -26.18 -2.46
CA LYS A 171 -32.73 -27.17 -2.22
C LYS A 171 -32.93 -27.93 -3.52
N ILE A 172 -32.43 -29.16 -3.60
CA ILE A 172 -32.50 -29.98 -4.82
C ILE A 172 -33.98 -30.21 -5.12
N ARG A 173 -34.49 -29.60 -6.19
CA ARG A 173 -35.88 -29.74 -6.64
C ARG A 173 -35.96 -30.91 -7.62
N ILE A 174 -36.72 -31.95 -7.30
CA ILE A 174 -36.97 -33.05 -8.25
C ILE A 174 -38.29 -32.78 -8.97
N PRO A 175 -38.31 -32.69 -10.32
CA PRO A 175 -39.54 -32.65 -11.09
C PRO A 175 -40.31 -33.96 -10.94
N MET A 176 -41.61 -33.88 -10.66
CA MET A 176 -42.49 -35.06 -10.51
C MET A 176 -42.53 -35.97 -11.76
N LEU A 177 -42.06 -35.48 -12.91
CA LEU A 177 -42.01 -36.21 -14.19
C LEU A 177 -40.98 -37.36 -14.22
N VAL A 178 -40.01 -37.36 -13.29
CA VAL A 178 -38.92 -38.36 -13.21
C VAL A 178 -39.34 -39.59 -12.39
N LEU A 179 -40.53 -39.55 -11.77
CA LEU A 179 -41.10 -40.65 -11.01
C LEU A 179 -41.99 -41.52 -11.92
N THR A 180 -41.96 -42.82 -11.70
CA THR A 180 -42.96 -43.72 -12.29
C THR A 180 -44.35 -43.39 -11.73
N SER A 181 -45.43 -43.86 -12.39
CA SER A 181 -46.80 -43.64 -11.92
C SER A 181 -47.04 -44.15 -10.49
N ASP A 182 -46.41 -45.28 -10.14
CA ASP A 182 -46.54 -45.89 -8.81
C ASP A 182 -45.71 -45.16 -7.75
N GLU A 183 -44.48 -44.74 -8.08
CA GLU A 183 -43.64 -43.88 -7.22
C GLU A 183 -44.31 -42.54 -6.92
N ARG A 184 -44.85 -41.91 -7.97
CA ARG A 184 -45.57 -40.64 -7.89
C ARG A 184 -46.72 -40.72 -6.91
N ARG A 185 -47.49 -41.80 -6.95
CA ARG A 185 -48.65 -42.00 -6.06
C ARG A 185 -48.25 -42.09 -4.58
N ILE A 186 -47.14 -42.76 -4.27
CA ILE A 186 -46.61 -42.81 -2.89
C ILE A 186 -46.16 -41.42 -2.44
N VAL A 187 -45.44 -40.72 -3.31
CA VAL A 187 -44.94 -39.38 -3.04
C VAL A 187 -46.07 -38.36 -2.84
N GLU A 188 -47.14 -38.43 -3.63
CA GLU A 188 -48.34 -37.60 -3.47
C GLU A 188 -49.03 -37.83 -2.12
N GLU A 189 -49.08 -39.07 -1.63
CA GLU A 189 -49.64 -39.35 -0.30
C GLU A 189 -48.77 -38.80 0.84
N ILE A 190 -47.44 -38.76 0.68
CA ILE A 190 -46.52 -38.10 1.63
C ILE A 190 -46.78 -36.59 1.65
N ILE A 191 -46.92 -35.96 0.48
CA ILE A 191 -47.22 -34.53 0.35
C ILE A 191 -48.58 -34.20 0.98
N ARG A 192 -49.63 -34.96 0.64
CA ARG A 192 -51.00 -34.78 1.19
C ARG A 192 -51.06 -34.91 2.72
N SER A 193 -50.11 -35.63 3.32
CA SER A 193 -50.03 -35.83 4.76
C SER A 193 -49.16 -34.78 5.47
N GLY A 194 -48.75 -33.72 4.76
CA GLY A 194 -47.95 -32.63 5.33
C GLY A 194 -46.43 -32.85 5.24
N GLY A 195 -45.98 -33.75 4.36
CA GLY A 195 -44.56 -34.04 4.13
C GLY A 195 -44.01 -35.20 4.95
N GLU A 196 -44.85 -35.83 5.78
CA GLU A 196 -44.50 -36.96 6.65
C GLU A 196 -45.66 -37.95 6.75
N ILE A 197 -45.40 -39.25 6.60
CA ILE A 197 -46.43 -40.30 6.75
C ILE A 197 -45.83 -41.64 7.20
N LYS A 198 -46.58 -42.44 7.96
CA LYS A 198 -46.16 -43.81 8.30
C LYS A 198 -46.27 -44.72 7.08
N GLN A 199 -45.28 -45.60 6.89
CA GLN A 199 -45.25 -46.57 5.79
C GLN A 199 -46.47 -47.51 5.77
N GLU A 200 -47.05 -47.81 6.93
CA GLU A 200 -48.29 -48.60 7.03
C GLU A 200 -49.50 -47.86 6.44
N GLU A 201 -49.61 -46.56 6.69
CA GLU A 201 -50.70 -45.73 6.16
C GLU A 201 -50.62 -45.60 4.64
N ILE A 202 -49.41 -45.61 4.06
CA ILE A 202 -49.24 -45.60 2.60
C ILE A 202 -49.88 -46.82 1.96
N SER A 203 -49.71 -47.99 2.56
CA SER A 203 -50.31 -49.22 2.03
C SER A 203 -51.84 -49.12 2.00
N GLN A 204 -52.44 -48.53 3.03
CA GLN A 204 -53.89 -48.34 3.14
C GLN A 204 -54.41 -47.29 2.14
N ARG A 205 -53.72 -46.17 1.98
CA ARG A 205 -54.16 -45.05 1.13
C ARG A 205 -53.92 -45.27 -0.37
N THR A 206 -52.85 -45.97 -0.72
CA THR A 206 -52.52 -46.27 -2.14
C THR A 206 -53.21 -47.53 -2.65
N GLY A 207 -53.62 -48.44 -1.76
CA GLY A 207 -54.15 -49.77 -2.10
C GLY A 207 -53.07 -50.76 -2.58
N PHE A 208 -51.79 -50.41 -2.45
CA PHE A 208 -50.68 -51.28 -2.81
C PHE A 208 -50.41 -52.36 -1.76
N SER A 209 -49.91 -53.52 -2.20
CA SER A 209 -49.47 -54.58 -1.29
C SER A 209 -48.26 -54.12 -0.46
N ARG A 210 -48.12 -54.65 0.76
CA ARG A 210 -46.99 -54.31 1.66
C ARG A 210 -45.61 -54.55 1.01
N SER A 211 -45.48 -55.60 0.20
CA SER A 211 -44.25 -55.91 -0.54
C SER A 211 -43.97 -54.88 -1.64
N LYS A 212 -45.00 -54.43 -2.39
CA LYS A 212 -44.87 -53.39 -3.43
C LYS A 212 -44.48 -52.04 -2.81
N VAL A 213 -45.13 -51.66 -1.71
CA VAL A 213 -44.80 -50.44 -0.97
C VAL A 213 -43.37 -50.46 -0.47
N SER A 214 -42.93 -51.57 0.15
CA SER A 214 -41.54 -51.68 0.63
C SER A 214 -40.52 -51.57 -0.49
N ARG A 215 -40.79 -52.17 -1.66
CA ARG A 215 -39.91 -52.09 -2.83
C ARG A 215 -39.77 -50.65 -3.33
N ILE A 216 -40.89 -49.97 -3.58
CA ILE A 216 -40.90 -48.61 -4.11
C ILE A 216 -40.25 -47.63 -3.13
N ILE A 217 -40.49 -47.79 -1.83
CA ILE A 217 -39.84 -46.97 -0.80
C ILE A 217 -38.33 -47.14 -0.82
N SER A 218 -37.83 -48.38 -0.98
CA SER A 218 -36.39 -48.63 -1.11
C SER A 218 -35.81 -47.98 -2.36
N GLU A 219 -36.48 -48.07 -3.51
CA GLU A 219 -36.06 -47.42 -4.76
C GLU A 219 -36.04 -45.88 -4.61
N LEU A 220 -37.06 -45.29 -3.96
CA LEU A 220 -37.13 -43.85 -3.69
C LEU A 220 -36.08 -43.37 -2.68
N GLU A 221 -35.76 -44.17 -1.67
CA GLU A 221 -34.72 -43.87 -0.68
C GLU A 221 -33.31 -43.97 -1.28
N GLU A 222 -33.03 -44.99 -2.09
CA GLU A 222 -31.77 -45.14 -2.81
C GLU A 222 -31.51 -43.96 -3.74
N ARG A 223 -32.56 -43.46 -4.39
CA ARG A 223 -32.52 -42.25 -5.23
C ARG A 223 -32.47 -40.95 -4.43
N GLY A 224 -32.57 -41.01 -3.10
CA GLY A 224 -32.55 -39.86 -2.19
C GLY A 224 -33.76 -38.93 -2.37
N VAL A 225 -34.90 -39.47 -2.80
CA VAL A 225 -36.18 -38.74 -2.94
C VAL A 225 -36.87 -38.64 -1.57
N ILE A 226 -36.81 -39.71 -0.79
CA ILE A 226 -37.38 -39.82 0.56
C ILE A 226 -36.33 -40.30 1.56
N THR A 227 -36.57 -40.07 2.85
CA THR A 227 -35.82 -40.69 3.95
C THR A 227 -36.75 -41.52 4.82
N ARG A 228 -36.21 -42.60 5.40
CA ARG A 228 -36.89 -43.40 6.43
C ARG A 228 -36.32 -43.17 7.81
N GLU A 229 -37.20 -42.99 8.78
CA GLU A 229 -36.87 -43.01 10.20
C GLU A 229 -37.66 -44.12 10.90
N ARG A 230 -36.97 -44.98 11.65
CA ARG A 230 -37.62 -46.11 12.34
C ARG A 230 -38.34 -45.60 13.57
N VAL A 231 -39.66 -45.84 13.63
CA VAL A 231 -40.49 -45.47 14.79
C VAL A 231 -41.34 -46.68 15.21
N GLY A 232 -40.94 -47.30 16.33
CA GLY A 232 -41.57 -48.53 16.83
C GLY A 232 -41.42 -49.71 15.86
N LYS A 233 -42.56 -50.26 15.42
CA LYS A 233 -42.62 -51.40 14.48
C LYS A 233 -42.77 -50.99 13.01
N THR A 234 -42.74 -49.70 12.71
CA THR A 234 -42.91 -49.16 11.35
C THR A 234 -41.87 -48.09 11.05
N TYR A 235 -41.88 -47.58 9.82
CA TYR A 235 -41.06 -46.45 9.41
C TYR A 235 -41.94 -45.25 9.18
N ILE A 236 -41.45 -44.08 9.56
CA ILE A 236 -41.98 -42.82 9.08
C ILE A 236 -41.18 -42.41 7.84
N LEU A 237 -41.89 -42.04 6.78
CA LEU A 237 -41.30 -41.54 5.55
C LEU A 237 -41.39 -40.01 5.54
N ARG A 238 -40.29 -39.37 5.14
CA ARG A 238 -40.22 -37.92 4.94
C ARG A 238 -39.65 -37.63 3.56
N LEU A 239 -40.03 -36.49 2.97
CA LEU A 239 -39.39 -36.02 1.75
C LEU A 239 -37.95 -35.59 2.06
N ALA A 240 -36.98 -36.14 1.35
CA ALA A 240 -35.56 -35.76 1.49
C ALA A 240 -35.26 -34.44 0.76
N ARG A 241 -36.15 -34.04 -0.16
CA ARG A 241 -35.98 -32.97 -1.14
C ARG A 241 -37.32 -32.26 -1.38
N GLU A 242 -37.30 -30.98 -1.75
CA GLU A 242 -38.51 -30.26 -2.17
C GLU A 242 -38.95 -30.76 -3.57
N LEU A 243 -40.23 -31.10 -3.72
CA LEU A 243 -40.79 -31.54 -5.00
C LEU A 243 -41.54 -30.39 -5.65
N VAL A 244 -41.39 -30.22 -6.96
CA VAL A 244 -42.05 -29.16 -7.73
C VAL A 244 -42.97 -29.83 -8.75
N GLU A 245 -44.23 -29.45 -8.74
CA GLU A 245 -45.15 -29.74 -9.84
C GLU A 245 -44.71 -28.92 -11.05
N GLY A 246 -44.38 -29.61 -12.15
CA GLY A 246 -44.05 -28.98 -13.43
C GLY A 246 -45.31 -28.57 -14.17
#